data_AF-A0A2T7FCY1-F1
#
_entry.id   AF-A0A2T7FCY1-F1
#
_cell.length_a   1.000
_cell.length_b   1.000
_cell.length_c   1.000
_cell.angle_alpha   90.00
_cell.angle_beta   90.00
_cell.angle_gamma   90.00
#
_symmetry.space_group_name_H-M   'P 1'
#
loop_
_entity.id
_entity.type
_entity.pdbx_description
1 polymer ?
#
loop_
_entity_poly.entity_id
_entity_poly.type
_entity_poly.pdbx_seq_one_letter_code
_entity_poly.pdbx_strand_id
1 'polypeptide(L)'
;MVETGAGRLHQRRGAAAFVAAKKTLLAAAWVVGFALVFLWQSASISLRSGGARGGSGSGGVLLGLLSAPLPPPRPAPRLRPAAYNLTDFGGVGDGRALNTGAFERAVKAISALAERGGGQLNVPPGRWLTAPFNLTSHMTLFLAEGTEILGIPDEKYWPLMPALPSYGYGRERKGPRFGSLIHGQNLRDVVITGHNGSINGQGEVWWMKHRRRMLNNTRPPLVQLMWSKDIIVANITLRNSPFWHFHPYDCTNVTVSNVTILSPVSGAPNTDGIDPDSCQDVLIENCYISVGDDAIAVKSGWDQYGTAYGRPSSNISIRNVTARSLVSAGISIGSEMSGGVANVTVENVRIWESRRGVRIKTATGRGGYIHNISYRNITFDNVRAGIVIKVDYNEHADDGYDRNAFPDITSISFKEIHGRGVRVPVRAHGSDVIPIKDISFQDMSVGISYKKKHIFQCSYVEGRVIGSVFPKPCENLDVYNEQGQLVKRAVSLNSTELDYDI
;
A
#
# COMPACT_ATOMS: atom_id res chain seq x y z
N MET A 1 -71.94 32.02 -48.36
CA MET A 1 -70.76 32.86 -48.03
C MET A 1 -69.68 31.89 -47.59
N VAL A 2 -68.79 31.43 -48.48
CA VAL A 2 -67.58 32.12 -49.01
C VAL A 2 -66.54 32.40 -47.92
N GLU A 3 -65.38 31.72 -48.05
CA GLU A 3 -64.00 32.02 -47.57
C GLU A 3 -63.72 32.14 -46.05
N THR A 4 -62.61 31.70 -45.45
CA THR A 4 -61.24 31.21 -45.80
C THR A 4 -60.78 30.31 -44.62
N GLY A 5 -59.82 29.37 -44.67
CA GLY A 5 -58.67 29.18 -45.54
C GLY A 5 -57.36 29.25 -44.72
N ALA A 6 -56.68 28.11 -44.56
CA ALA A 6 -55.24 27.93 -44.30
C ALA A 6 -54.60 28.55 -43.03
N GLY A 7 -54.28 27.70 -42.04
CA GLY A 7 -53.39 28.13 -40.93
C GLY A 7 -52.73 27.05 -40.06
N ARG A 8 -53.11 25.78 -40.12
CA ARG A 8 -52.62 24.77 -39.14
C ARG A 8 -51.76 23.63 -39.68
N LEU A 9 -51.51 23.54 -40.99
CA LEU A 9 -50.67 22.46 -41.54
C LEU A 9 -49.17 22.81 -41.68
N HIS A 10 -48.80 24.10 -41.64
CA HIS A 10 -47.39 24.50 -41.83
C HIS A 10 -46.54 24.47 -40.55
N GLN A 11 -47.15 24.57 -39.37
CA GLN A 11 -46.42 24.71 -38.11
C GLN A 11 -45.83 23.39 -37.59
N ARG A 12 -46.45 22.24 -37.89
CA ARG A 12 -45.96 20.91 -37.48
C ARG A 12 -44.78 20.40 -38.30
N ARG A 13 -44.64 20.80 -39.57
CA ARG A 13 -43.49 20.44 -40.42
C ARG A 13 -42.21 21.21 -40.05
N GLY A 14 -42.34 22.48 -39.64
CA GLY A 14 -41.20 23.30 -39.21
C GLY A 14 -40.55 22.82 -37.91
N ALA A 15 -41.34 22.41 -36.91
CA ALA A 15 -40.83 21.92 -35.64
C ALA A 15 -40.07 20.58 -35.76
N ALA A 16 -40.56 19.66 -36.59
CA ALA A 16 -39.89 18.38 -36.85
C ALA A 16 -38.56 18.57 -37.61
N ALA A 17 -38.52 19.48 -38.59
CA ALA A 17 -37.29 19.82 -39.30
C ALA A 17 -36.26 20.53 -38.39
N PHE A 18 -36.71 21.37 -37.45
CA PHE A 18 -35.84 22.06 -36.50
C PHE A 18 -35.23 21.10 -35.46
N VAL A 19 -35.99 20.10 -34.99
CA VAL A 19 -35.50 19.05 -34.10
C VAL A 19 -34.54 18.10 -34.83
N ALA A 20 -34.81 17.77 -36.09
CA ALA A 20 -33.90 16.98 -36.91
C ALA A 20 -32.57 17.72 -37.14
N ALA A 21 -32.59 19.00 -37.53
CA ALA A 21 -31.38 19.81 -37.74
C ALA A 21 -30.52 19.94 -36.47
N LYS A 22 -31.13 20.07 -35.28
CA LYS A 22 -30.41 20.09 -34.00
C LYS A 22 -29.76 18.74 -33.67
N LYS A 23 -30.41 17.61 -33.99
CA LYS A 23 -29.81 16.28 -33.83
C LYS A 23 -28.63 16.07 -34.77
N THR A 24 -28.72 16.55 -36.02
CA THR A 24 -27.61 16.47 -36.98
C THR A 24 -26.42 17.34 -36.55
N LEU A 25 -26.67 18.54 -36.01
CA LEU A 25 -25.62 19.41 -35.45
C LEU A 25 -24.95 18.80 -34.20
N LEU A 26 -25.73 18.19 -33.30
CA LEU A 26 -25.17 17.48 -32.15
C LEU A 26 -24.36 16.26 -32.58
N ALA A 27 -24.83 15.48 -33.56
CA ALA A 27 -24.08 14.35 -34.10
C ALA A 27 -22.76 14.80 -34.76
N ALA A 28 -22.80 15.90 -35.54
CA ALA A 28 -21.60 16.47 -36.14
C ALA A 28 -20.61 16.99 -35.07
N ALA A 29 -21.10 17.65 -34.02
CA ALA A 29 -20.27 18.08 -32.90
C ALA A 29 -19.64 16.90 -32.15
N TRP A 30 -20.38 15.80 -31.98
CA TRP A 30 -19.85 14.55 -31.41
C TRP A 30 -18.78 13.92 -32.30
N VAL A 31 -18.98 13.86 -33.62
CA VAL A 31 -18.00 13.31 -34.56
C VAL A 31 -16.73 14.16 -34.60
N VAL A 32 -16.87 15.50 -34.62
CA VAL A 32 -15.72 16.42 -34.56
C VAL A 32 -14.99 16.28 -33.22
N GLY A 33 -15.72 16.21 -32.10
CA GLY A 33 -15.14 15.99 -30.78
C GLY A 33 -14.36 14.67 -30.70
N PHE A 34 -14.92 13.59 -31.24
CA PHE A 34 -14.26 12.28 -31.27
C PHE A 34 -13.03 12.27 -32.18
N ALA A 35 -13.11 12.92 -33.35
CA ALA A 35 -11.98 13.08 -34.26
C ALA A 35 -10.85 13.91 -33.64
N LEU A 36 -11.17 14.98 -32.90
CA LEU A 36 -10.20 15.79 -32.17
C LEU A 36 -9.52 15.01 -31.03
N VAL A 37 -10.26 14.15 -30.32
CA VAL A 37 -9.68 13.24 -29.31
C VAL A 37 -8.73 12.23 -29.98
N PHE A 38 -9.11 11.68 -31.14
CA PHE A 38 -8.26 10.75 -31.88
C PHE A 38 -7.00 11.42 -32.44
N LEU A 39 -7.12 12.64 -32.96
CA LEU A 39 -6.00 13.47 -33.42
C LEU A 39 -5.08 13.87 -32.26
N TRP A 40 -5.64 14.18 -31.09
CA TRP A 40 -4.86 14.44 -29.88
C TRP A 40 -4.11 13.19 -29.39
N GLN A 41 -4.78 12.03 -29.35
CA GLN A 41 -4.14 10.76 -28.98
C GLN A 41 -3.03 10.37 -29.96
N SER A 42 -3.25 10.51 -31.27
CA SER A 42 -2.25 10.20 -32.30
C SER A 42 -1.08 11.19 -32.31
N ALA A 43 -1.31 12.49 -32.09
CA ALA A 43 -0.24 13.47 -31.89
C ALA A 43 0.58 13.18 -30.61
N SER A 44 -0.08 12.74 -29.53
CA SER A 44 0.57 12.33 -28.28
C SER A 44 1.40 11.05 -28.43
N ILE A 45 1.01 10.16 -29.34
CA ILE A 45 1.77 8.95 -29.70
C ILE A 45 2.95 9.30 -30.63
N SER A 46 2.79 10.22 -31.56
CA SER A 46 3.86 10.69 -32.45
C SER A 46 4.96 11.46 -31.71
N LEU A 47 4.62 12.18 -30.62
CA LEU A 47 5.60 12.76 -29.69
C LEU A 47 6.33 11.71 -28.84
N ARG A 48 5.86 10.46 -28.82
CA ARG A 48 6.47 9.32 -28.11
C ARG A 48 7.31 8.41 -29.01
N SER A 49 7.21 8.51 -30.33
CA SER A 49 7.95 7.66 -31.29
C SER A 49 9.01 8.38 -32.13
N GLY A 50 9.15 9.71 -32.03
CA GLY A 50 10.14 10.49 -32.76
C GLY A 50 11.50 10.58 -32.07
N GLY A 51 12.32 9.53 -32.17
CA GLY A 51 13.74 9.60 -31.85
C GLY A 51 14.55 10.30 -32.96
N ALA A 52 15.31 11.32 -32.57
CA ALA A 52 16.52 11.87 -33.21
C ALA A 52 16.54 12.10 -34.73
N ARG A 53 16.44 13.38 -35.15
CA ARG A 53 17.26 13.99 -36.22
C ARG A 53 17.18 15.52 -36.17
N GLY A 54 18.34 16.18 -36.24
CA GLY A 54 18.49 17.61 -35.99
C GLY A 54 17.99 18.54 -37.11
N GLY A 55 17.85 19.82 -36.76
CA GLY A 55 17.56 20.91 -37.68
C GLY A 55 17.16 22.19 -36.93
N SER A 56 17.88 23.27 -37.20
CA SER A 56 17.75 24.63 -36.67
C SER A 56 16.42 25.32 -37.03
N GLY A 57 15.90 26.18 -36.14
CA GLY A 57 14.86 27.16 -36.51
C GLY A 57 14.04 27.73 -35.36
N SER A 58 14.47 28.90 -34.85
CA SER A 58 13.69 30.04 -34.33
C SER A 58 12.26 29.87 -33.76
N GLY A 59 12.10 30.33 -32.51
CA GLY A 59 10.95 31.15 -32.08
C GLY A 59 9.80 30.43 -31.37
N GLY A 60 9.74 30.50 -30.03
CA GLY A 60 8.56 30.08 -29.27
C GLY A 60 8.73 30.18 -27.75
N VAL A 61 7.88 30.99 -27.13
CA VAL A 61 7.80 31.34 -25.70
C VAL A 61 7.80 30.09 -24.79
N LEU A 62 8.79 29.99 -23.88
CA LEU A 62 8.87 28.91 -22.90
C LEU A 62 8.06 29.27 -21.66
N LEU A 63 6.80 28.81 -21.58
CA LEU A 63 6.10 28.68 -20.30
C LEU A 63 6.80 27.58 -19.50
N GLY A 64 7.52 27.99 -18.46
CA GLY A 64 8.11 27.09 -17.47
C GLY A 64 7.03 26.38 -16.65
N LEU A 65 6.52 25.28 -17.16
CA LEU A 65 5.81 24.29 -16.35
C LEU A 65 6.87 23.51 -15.57
N LEU A 66 6.84 23.66 -14.25
CA LEU A 66 7.54 22.82 -13.28
C LEU A 66 7.31 21.35 -13.65
N SER A 67 8.30 20.76 -14.31
CA SER A 67 8.28 19.35 -14.66
C SER A 67 8.51 18.58 -13.38
N ALA A 68 7.43 18.07 -12.78
CA ALA A 68 7.55 17.02 -11.78
C ALA A 68 8.45 15.91 -12.36
N PRO A 69 9.40 15.36 -11.59
CA PRO A 69 10.27 14.30 -12.07
C PRO A 69 9.40 13.18 -12.64
N LEU A 70 9.64 12.83 -13.90
CA LEU A 70 8.95 11.73 -14.56
C LEU A 70 9.12 10.48 -13.69
N PRO A 71 8.05 9.70 -13.44
CA PRO A 71 8.19 8.44 -12.71
C PRO A 71 9.23 7.58 -13.45
N PRO A 72 10.07 6.84 -12.70
CA PRO A 72 11.09 5.99 -13.32
C PRO A 72 10.44 5.10 -14.37
N PRO A 73 11.08 4.90 -15.54
CA PRO A 73 10.55 4.06 -16.59
C PRO A 73 10.21 2.67 -16.02
N ARG A 74 8.99 2.21 -16.29
CA ARG A 74 8.50 0.89 -15.88
C ARG A 74 9.55 -0.17 -16.28
N PRO A 75 10.04 -1.02 -15.36
CA PRO A 75 10.94 -2.10 -15.72
C PRO A 75 10.22 -3.00 -16.74
N ALA A 76 10.74 -3.09 -17.96
CA ALA A 76 10.30 -4.13 -18.89
C ALA A 76 10.53 -5.50 -18.22
N PRO A 77 9.61 -6.47 -18.37
CA PRO A 77 9.80 -7.78 -17.78
C PRO A 77 11.12 -8.37 -18.29
N ARG A 78 12.04 -8.66 -17.36
CA ARG A 78 13.32 -9.31 -17.69
C ARG A 78 13.01 -10.74 -18.14
N LEU A 79 13.08 -11.00 -19.44
CA LEU A 79 12.92 -12.33 -19.99
C LEU A 79 14.08 -13.21 -19.50
N ARG A 80 13.74 -14.36 -18.93
CA ARG A 80 14.73 -15.34 -18.46
C ARG A 80 15.20 -16.21 -19.63
N PRO A 81 16.49 -16.59 -19.71
CA PRO A 81 17.00 -17.40 -20.82
C PRO A 81 16.46 -18.84 -20.87
N ALA A 82 16.00 -19.36 -19.72
CA ALA A 82 15.36 -20.65 -19.62
C ALA A 82 13.99 -20.53 -18.96
N ALA A 83 13.03 -21.34 -19.39
CA ALA A 83 11.72 -21.47 -18.75
C ALA A 83 11.39 -22.96 -18.57
N TYR A 84 10.85 -23.31 -17.42
CA TYR A 84 10.41 -24.65 -17.07
C TYR A 84 8.97 -24.62 -16.56
N ASN A 85 8.22 -25.69 -16.77
CA ASN A 85 6.94 -25.89 -16.09
C ASN A 85 7.14 -26.70 -14.82
N LEU A 86 6.34 -26.45 -13.80
CA LEU A 86 6.38 -27.24 -12.56
C LEU A 86 6.09 -28.74 -12.80
N THR A 87 5.31 -29.06 -13.84
CA THR A 87 5.03 -30.43 -14.30
C THR A 87 6.28 -31.16 -14.79
N ASP A 88 7.29 -30.45 -15.32
CA ASP A 88 8.55 -31.04 -15.79
C ASP A 88 9.35 -31.64 -14.63
N PHE A 89 9.06 -31.17 -13.40
CA PHE A 89 9.65 -31.67 -12.16
C PHE A 89 8.73 -32.62 -11.41
N GLY A 90 7.69 -33.14 -12.05
CA GLY A 90 6.73 -34.09 -11.46
C GLY A 90 5.67 -33.45 -10.57
N GLY A 91 5.42 -32.14 -10.73
CA GLY A 91 4.31 -31.49 -10.04
C GLY A 91 2.95 -31.97 -10.55
N VAL A 92 1.98 -32.09 -9.64
CA VAL A 92 0.59 -32.47 -9.90
C VAL A 92 -0.36 -31.44 -9.29
N GLY A 93 -1.13 -30.77 -10.14
CA GLY A 93 -2.00 -29.63 -9.78
C GLY A 93 -3.42 -30.00 -9.34
N ASP A 94 -3.59 -31.09 -8.58
CA ASP A 94 -4.90 -31.63 -8.15
C ASP A 94 -5.40 -31.11 -6.79
N GLY A 95 -4.60 -30.28 -6.11
CA GLY A 95 -4.87 -29.73 -4.78
C GLY A 95 -4.66 -30.73 -3.63
N ARG A 96 -4.11 -31.91 -3.90
CA ARG A 96 -3.90 -33.00 -2.93
C ARG A 96 -2.45 -33.47 -2.91
N ALA A 97 -1.83 -33.64 -4.06
CA ALA A 97 -0.43 -34.05 -4.18
C ALA A 97 0.48 -33.00 -3.55
N LEU A 98 1.42 -33.45 -2.72
CA LEU A 98 2.41 -32.56 -2.10
C LEU A 98 3.53 -32.23 -3.09
N ASN A 99 3.54 -31.00 -3.57
CA ASN A 99 4.41 -30.52 -4.65
C ASN A 99 5.74 -29.92 -4.17
N THR A 100 6.05 -29.96 -2.87
CA THR A 100 7.27 -29.35 -2.30
C THR A 100 8.52 -29.80 -3.03
N GLY A 101 8.68 -31.11 -3.25
CA GLY A 101 9.84 -31.65 -3.97
C GLY A 101 9.91 -31.23 -5.44
N ALA A 102 8.77 -30.97 -6.09
CA ALA A 102 8.76 -30.45 -7.47
C ALA A 102 9.24 -28.99 -7.51
N PHE A 103 8.79 -28.16 -6.57
CA PHE A 103 9.29 -26.79 -6.41
C PHE A 103 10.79 -26.76 -6.11
N GLU A 104 11.26 -27.57 -5.16
CA GLU A 104 12.69 -27.64 -4.79
C GLU A 104 13.58 -28.08 -5.96
N ARG A 105 13.16 -29.09 -6.74
CA ARG A 105 13.89 -29.51 -7.95
C ARG A 105 13.94 -28.40 -9.00
N ALA A 106 12.84 -27.70 -9.22
CA ALA A 106 12.77 -26.59 -10.15
C ALA A 106 13.70 -25.44 -9.73
N VAL A 107 13.67 -25.05 -8.46
CA VAL A 107 14.55 -24.02 -7.89
C VAL A 107 16.01 -24.43 -8.03
N LYS A 108 16.35 -25.68 -7.73
CA LYS A 108 17.71 -26.21 -7.92
C LYS A 108 18.16 -26.11 -9.38
N ALA A 109 17.31 -26.50 -10.33
CA ALA A 109 17.63 -26.39 -11.76
C ALA A 109 17.86 -24.93 -12.19
N ILE A 110 17.04 -23.99 -11.72
CA ILE A 110 17.18 -22.56 -12.01
C ILE A 110 18.45 -21.98 -11.36
N SER A 111 18.78 -22.39 -10.13
CA SER A 111 19.97 -21.91 -9.42
C SER A 111 21.27 -22.24 -10.17
N ALA A 112 21.31 -23.39 -10.86
CA ALA A 112 22.44 -23.79 -11.70
C ALA A 112 22.63 -22.90 -12.94
N LEU A 113 21.63 -22.07 -13.27
CA LEU A 113 21.69 -21.10 -14.37
C LEU A 113 21.99 -19.68 -13.90
N ALA A 114 22.34 -19.45 -12.64
CA ALA A 114 22.55 -18.11 -12.08
C ALA A 114 23.54 -17.26 -12.91
N GLU A 115 24.70 -17.82 -13.28
CA GLU A 115 25.71 -17.15 -14.11
C GLU A 115 25.27 -16.93 -15.57
N ARG A 116 24.18 -17.58 -15.98
CA ARG A 116 23.59 -17.47 -17.32
C ARG A 116 22.33 -16.59 -17.33
N GLY A 117 22.06 -15.83 -16.27
CA GLY A 117 20.87 -14.97 -16.16
C GLY A 117 19.63 -15.64 -15.54
N GLY A 118 19.79 -16.86 -15.04
CA GLY A 118 18.77 -17.62 -14.30
C GLY A 118 17.65 -18.19 -15.17
N GLY A 119 16.46 -18.31 -14.60
CA GLY A 119 15.38 -19.09 -15.18
C GLY A 119 13.99 -18.74 -14.65
N GLN A 120 12.98 -19.07 -15.44
CA GLN A 120 11.57 -18.91 -15.11
C GLN A 120 10.95 -20.26 -14.77
N LEU A 121 10.19 -20.32 -13.68
CA LEU A 121 9.33 -21.44 -13.32
C LEU A 121 7.87 -21.03 -13.56
N ASN A 122 7.23 -21.66 -14.53
CA ASN A 122 5.81 -21.55 -14.79
C ASN A 122 5.05 -22.55 -13.92
N VAL A 123 4.10 -22.05 -13.14
CA VAL A 123 3.09 -22.86 -12.46
C VAL A 123 1.83 -22.81 -13.32
N PRO A 124 1.43 -23.92 -13.99
CA PRO A 124 0.27 -23.93 -14.87
C PRO A 124 -1.05 -23.90 -14.09
N PRO A 125 -2.19 -23.70 -14.79
CA PRO A 125 -3.51 -23.74 -14.16
C PRO A 125 -3.71 -25.02 -13.35
N GLY A 126 -4.26 -24.90 -12.14
CA GLY A 126 -4.39 -26.02 -11.21
C GLY A 126 -4.18 -25.60 -9.76
N ARG A 127 -4.34 -26.56 -8.85
CA ARG A 127 -4.20 -26.36 -7.40
C ARG A 127 -2.96 -27.09 -6.90
N TRP A 128 -1.99 -26.37 -6.36
CA TRP A 128 -0.65 -26.89 -6.09
C TRP A 128 -0.38 -26.87 -4.59
N LEU A 129 -0.76 -27.94 -3.89
CA LEU A 129 -0.49 -28.08 -2.45
C LEU A 129 1.01 -28.22 -2.21
N THR A 130 1.59 -27.41 -1.32
CA THR A 130 3.01 -27.44 -1.00
C THR A 130 3.26 -27.08 0.46
N ALA A 131 4.33 -27.66 1.01
CA ALA A 131 4.99 -27.14 2.19
C ALA A 131 5.88 -25.93 1.80
N PRO A 132 6.44 -25.20 2.78
CA PRO A 132 7.39 -24.14 2.52
C PRO A 132 8.52 -24.51 1.58
N PHE A 133 8.89 -23.62 0.67
CA PHE A 133 10.06 -23.78 -0.20
C PHE A 133 10.79 -22.44 -0.42
N ASN A 134 12.08 -22.53 -0.70
CA ASN A 134 12.94 -21.37 -0.92
C ASN A 134 13.03 -21.00 -2.40
N LEU A 135 13.11 -19.71 -2.71
CA LEU A 135 13.48 -19.19 -4.02
C LEU A 135 15.01 -19.08 -4.15
N THR A 136 15.47 -18.84 -5.38
CA THR A 136 16.88 -18.57 -5.71
C THR A 136 17.03 -17.25 -6.46
N SER A 137 18.24 -16.69 -6.50
CA SER A 137 18.55 -15.50 -7.30
C SER A 137 18.33 -15.73 -8.79
N HIS A 138 18.04 -14.67 -9.53
CA HIS A 138 17.73 -14.69 -10.97
C HIS A 138 16.54 -15.58 -11.36
N MET A 139 15.59 -15.74 -10.45
CA MET A 139 14.40 -16.54 -10.67
C MET A 139 13.20 -15.67 -11.04
N THR A 140 12.40 -16.15 -11.99
CA THR A 140 11.01 -15.70 -12.16
C THR A 140 10.06 -16.83 -11.76
N LEU A 141 9.24 -16.64 -10.73
CA LEU A 141 8.09 -17.52 -10.44
C LEU A 141 6.87 -16.95 -11.16
N PHE A 142 6.39 -17.65 -12.18
CA PHE A 142 5.27 -17.22 -13.02
C PHE A 142 4.01 -18.04 -12.72
N LEU A 143 2.94 -17.41 -12.26
CA LEU A 143 1.66 -18.05 -11.95
C LEU A 143 0.67 -17.83 -13.10
N ALA A 144 0.35 -18.87 -13.85
CA ALA A 144 -0.63 -18.79 -14.93
C ALA A 144 -2.04 -18.46 -14.39
N GLU A 145 -2.91 -17.96 -15.26
CA GLU A 145 -4.32 -17.78 -14.93
C GLU A 145 -4.93 -19.11 -14.46
N GLY A 146 -5.77 -19.09 -13.42
CA GLY A 146 -6.33 -20.31 -12.83
C GLY A 146 -5.35 -21.11 -11.96
N THR A 147 -4.14 -20.61 -11.70
CA THR A 147 -3.21 -21.19 -10.72
C THR A 147 -3.62 -20.85 -9.30
N GLU A 148 -3.57 -21.82 -8.39
CA GLU A 148 -3.63 -21.62 -6.95
C GLU A 148 -2.55 -22.45 -6.26
N ILE A 149 -1.50 -21.80 -5.75
CA ILE A 149 -0.54 -22.44 -4.82
C ILE A 149 -1.20 -22.49 -3.44
N LEU A 150 -1.23 -23.67 -2.83
CA LEU A 150 -1.89 -23.92 -1.54
C LEU A 150 -0.85 -24.24 -0.47
N GLY A 151 -0.82 -23.45 0.60
CA GLY A 151 0.01 -23.74 1.76
C GLY A 151 -0.58 -24.89 2.59
N ILE A 152 0.22 -25.92 2.86
CA ILE A 152 -0.21 -27.05 3.67
C ILE A 152 -0.67 -26.58 5.08
N PRO A 153 -1.87 -26.94 5.55
CA PRO A 153 -2.36 -26.46 6.86
C PRO A 153 -1.65 -27.07 8.08
N ASP A 154 -0.92 -28.18 7.88
CA ASP A 154 -0.25 -28.90 8.95
C ASP A 154 1.11 -28.28 9.27
N GLU A 155 1.19 -27.65 10.46
CA GLU A 155 2.36 -26.90 10.95
C GLU A 155 3.63 -27.76 11.08
N LYS A 156 3.53 -29.09 11.14
CA LYS A 156 4.71 -29.96 11.24
C LYS A 156 5.61 -29.90 10.01
N TYR A 157 5.07 -29.47 8.87
CA TYR A 157 5.83 -29.29 7.63
C TYR A 157 6.47 -27.89 7.52
N TRP A 158 6.20 -27.00 8.46
CA TRP A 158 6.69 -25.63 8.41
C TRP A 158 7.97 -25.51 9.25
N PRO A 159 9.11 -25.15 8.63
CA PRO A 159 10.38 -25.10 9.35
C PRO A 159 10.34 -23.98 10.40
N LEU A 160 11.01 -24.21 11.53
CA LEU A 160 11.26 -23.16 12.51
C LEU A 160 12.48 -22.35 12.09
N MET A 161 12.35 -21.04 12.20
CA MET A 161 13.38 -20.05 11.98
C MET A 161 13.63 -19.28 13.27
N PRO A 162 14.84 -18.73 13.47
CA PRO A 162 15.05 -17.78 14.54
C PRO A 162 14.12 -16.58 14.42
N ALA A 163 13.91 -15.90 15.55
CA ALA A 163 13.29 -14.58 15.55
C ALA A 163 14.03 -13.64 14.58
N LEU A 164 13.34 -12.61 14.10
CA LEU A 164 14.00 -11.60 13.29
C LEU A 164 15.04 -10.88 14.16
N PRO A 165 16.25 -10.63 13.64
CA PRO A 165 17.28 -9.95 14.42
C PRO A 165 16.82 -8.61 15.01
N SER A 166 15.97 -7.87 14.30
CA SER A 166 15.41 -6.60 14.76
C SER A 166 14.22 -6.72 15.71
N TYR A 167 13.79 -7.94 16.09
CA TYR A 167 12.63 -8.16 16.98
C TYR A 167 12.98 -8.89 18.28
N GLY A 168 14.09 -9.63 18.33
CA GLY A 168 14.51 -10.44 19.47
C GLY A 168 13.67 -11.71 19.72
N TYR A 169 12.35 -11.64 19.48
CA TYR A 169 11.41 -12.76 19.58
C TYR A 169 10.50 -12.87 18.34
N GLY A 170 9.76 -13.97 18.25
CA GLY A 170 8.60 -14.02 17.37
C GLY A 170 7.54 -12.99 17.80
N ARG A 171 6.94 -12.30 16.82
CA ARG A 171 5.99 -11.20 17.05
C ARG A 171 4.78 -11.56 17.93
N GLU A 172 4.42 -12.84 17.99
CA GLU A 172 3.28 -13.35 18.76
C GLU A 172 3.69 -14.21 19.96
N ARG A 173 4.89 -14.78 19.91
CA ARG A 173 5.40 -15.79 20.84
C ARG A 173 6.89 -15.63 21.03
N LYS A 174 7.35 -15.71 22.28
CA LYS A 174 8.77 -15.78 22.60
C LYS A 174 9.42 -16.99 21.93
N GLY A 175 10.64 -16.80 21.43
CA GLY A 175 11.42 -17.85 20.77
C GLY A 175 11.28 -17.84 19.23
N PRO A 176 11.44 -19.00 18.58
CA PRO A 176 11.44 -19.09 17.12
C PRO A 176 10.06 -18.86 16.50
N ARG A 177 10.05 -18.77 15.17
CA ARG A 177 8.85 -18.54 14.34
C ARG A 177 8.78 -19.57 13.22
N PHE A 178 7.60 -19.84 12.70
CA PHE A 178 7.49 -20.62 11.47
C PHE A 178 8.03 -19.80 10.27
N GLY A 179 8.75 -20.46 9.34
CA GLY A 179 9.21 -19.86 8.08
C GLY A 179 8.07 -19.63 7.10
N SER A 180 8.20 -18.73 6.13
CA SER A 180 7.12 -18.40 5.20
C SER A 180 6.85 -19.51 4.17
N LEU A 181 5.67 -19.54 3.55
CA LEU A 181 5.33 -20.53 2.52
C LEU A 181 6.27 -20.43 1.32
N ILE A 182 6.50 -19.20 0.87
CA ILE A 182 7.51 -18.87 -0.13
C ILE A 182 8.55 -18.02 0.56
N HIS A 183 9.79 -18.50 0.58
CA HIS A 183 10.86 -17.90 1.35
C HIS A 183 12.07 -17.58 0.49
N GLY A 184 12.91 -16.65 0.93
CA GLY A 184 14.18 -16.34 0.28
C GLY A 184 15.06 -15.47 1.17
N GLN A 185 16.36 -15.71 1.15
CA GLN A 185 17.35 -14.91 1.88
C GLN A 185 18.53 -14.59 1.00
N ASN A 186 19.08 -13.38 1.09
CA ASN A 186 20.27 -12.96 0.33
C ASN A 186 20.11 -13.12 -1.20
N LEU A 187 18.91 -12.89 -1.71
CA LEU A 187 18.60 -13.06 -3.12
C LEU A 187 18.82 -11.76 -3.89
N ARG A 188 19.16 -11.90 -5.17
CA ARG A 188 19.17 -10.81 -6.16
C ARG A 188 18.27 -11.14 -7.33
N ASP A 189 17.59 -10.13 -7.87
CA ASP A 189 16.85 -10.22 -9.14
C ASP A 189 15.79 -11.34 -9.11
N VAL A 190 14.80 -11.18 -8.24
CA VAL A 190 13.70 -12.14 -8.04
C VAL A 190 12.39 -11.53 -8.52
N VAL A 191 11.67 -12.25 -9.36
CA VAL A 191 10.37 -11.83 -9.90
C VAL A 191 9.31 -12.86 -9.52
N ILE A 192 8.23 -12.42 -8.89
CA ILE A 192 7.02 -13.23 -8.70
C ILE A 192 5.92 -12.53 -9.48
N THR A 193 5.46 -13.16 -10.56
CA THR A 193 4.49 -12.54 -11.48
C THR A 193 3.54 -13.57 -12.07
N GLY A 194 2.63 -13.15 -12.94
CA GLY A 194 1.68 -14.07 -13.57
C GLY A 194 0.56 -13.40 -14.33
N HIS A 195 -0.43 -14.21 -14.68
CA HIS A 195 -1.71 -13.75 -15.23
C HIS A 195 -2.78 -13.85 -14.13
N ASN A 196 -2.54 -13.15 -13.02
CA ASN A 196 -3.42 -13.15 -11.84
C ASN A 196 -3.62 -14.53 -11.20
N GLY A 197 -2.63 -15.43 -11.31
CA GLY A 197 -2.57 -16.63 -10.49
C GLY A 197 -2.45 -16.29 -8.99
N SER A 198 -2.80 -17.25 -8.14
CA SER A 198 -2.97 -17.00 -6.70
C SER A 198 -2.05 -17.84 -5.81
N ILE A 199 -1.70 -17.28 -4.66
CA ILE A 199 -0.97 -17.94 -3.57
C ILE A 199 -1.87 -17.86 -2.34
N ASN A 200 -2.32 -19.01 -1.85
CA ASN A 200 -3.31 -19.12 -0.79
C ASN A 200 -2.70 -19.86 0.40
N GLY A 201 -2.50 -19.13 1.51
CA GLY A 201 -1.86 -19.66 2.71
C GLY A 201 -2.73 -20.60 3.55
N GLN A 202 -4.01 -20.78 3.19
CA GLN A 202 -4.98 -21.56 3.97
C GLN A 202 -5.02 -21.16 5.46
N GLY A 203 -4.95 -19.86 5.74
CA GLY A 203 -4.76 -19.28 7.06
C GLY A 203 -5.81 -19.61 8.13
N GLU A 204 -7.00 -20.09 7.75
CA GLU A 204 -8.11 -20.33 8.69
C GLU A 204 -7.72 -21.23 9.87
N VAL A 205 -7.01 -22.33 9.60
CA VAL A 205 -6.54 -23.26 10.65
C VAL A 205 -5.56 -22.56 11.59
N TRP A 206 -4.67 -21.74 11.05
CA TRP A 206 -3.69 -20.97 11.82
C TRP A 206 -4.36 -19.92 12.71
N TRP A 207 -5.33 -19.19 12.17
CA TRP A 207 -6.09 -18.17 12.92
C TRP A 207 -6.89 -18.80 14.06
N MET A 208 -7.50 -19.96 13.82
CA MET A 208 -8.22 -20.74 14.82
C MET A 208 -7.28 -21.20 15.94
N LYS A 209 -6.14 -21.80 15.60
CA LYS A 209 -5.14 -22.23 16.59
C LYS A 209 -4.55 -21.06 17.37
N HIS A 210 -4.28 -19.93 16.72
CA HIS A 210 -3.80 -18.71 17.39
C HIS A 210 -4.80 -18.20 18.43
N ARG A 211 -6.08 -18.04 18.06
CA ARG A 211 -7.12 -17.60 19.01
C ARG A 211 -7.31 -18.56 20.18
N ARG A 212 -7.17 -19.87 19.93
CA ARG A 212 -7.22 -20.92 20.95
C ARG A 212 -5.89 -21.09 21.71
N ARG A 213 -4.88 -20.26 21.43
CA ARG A 213 -3.55 -20.30 22.04
C ARG A 213 -2.84 -21.66 21.90
N MET A 214 -3.12 -22.40 20.83
CA MET A 214 -2.58 -23.74 20.56
C MET A 214 -1.22 -23.73 19.85
N LEU A 215 -0.73 -22.56 19.44
CA LEU A 215 0.58 -22.41 18.80
C LEU A 215 1.63 -21.98 19.83
N ASN A 216 2.75 -22.69 19.82
CA ASN A 216 3.92 -22.36 20.65
C ASN A 216 4.84 -21.32 19.98
N ASN A 217 4.81 -21.24 18.65
CA ASN A 217 5.66 -20.36 17.85
C ASN A 217 4.82 -19.34 17.07
N THR A 218 5.45 -18.24 16.65
CA THR A 218 4.79 -17.21 15.84
C THR A 218 4.43 -17.76 14.46
N ARG A 219 3.21 -17.43 13.99
CA ARG A 219 2.68 -17.87 12.70
C ARG A 219 3.54 -17.41 11.52
N PRO A 220 3.56 -18.17 10.42
CA PRO A 220 4.40 -17.84 9.28
C PRO A 220 3.76 -16.77 8.37
N PRO A 221 4.56 -15.84 7.81
CA PRO A 221 4.11 -15.03 6.68
C PRO A 221 3.81 -15.90 5.45
N LEU A 222 3.03 -15.37 4.49
CA LEU A 222 2.78 -16.09 3.23
C LEU A 222 4.02 -16.04 2.32
N VAL A 223 4.55 -14.84 2.07
CA VAL A 223 5.77 -14.62 1.28
C VAL A 223 6.73 -13.76 2.10
N GLN A 224 7.96 -14.23 2.31
CA GLN A 224 9.00 -13.46 3.00
C GLN A 224 10.32 -13.52 2.23
N LEU A 225 10.86 -12.36 1.92
CA LEU A 225 12.20 -12.20 1.33
C LEU A 225 13.04 -11.38 2.28
N MET A 226 14.22 -11.88 2.64
CA MET A 226 15.09 -11.26 3.64
C MET A 226 16.44 -10.88 3.02
N TRP A 227 17.00 -9.72 3.38
CA TRP A 227 18.36 -9.30 2.96
C TRP A 227 18.57 -9.36 1.45
N SER A 228 17.53 -9.04 0.69
CA SER A 228 17.47 -9.30 -0.75
C SER A 228 17.32 -8.01 -1.54
N LYS A 229 17.69 -8.03 -2.82
CA LYS A 229 17.61 -6.84 -3.68
C LYS A 229 17.05 -7.13 -5.07
N ASP A 230 16.53 -6.09 -5.71
CA ASP A 230 15.94 -6.15 -7.04
C ASP A 230 14.77 -7.15 -7.09
N ILE A 231 13.72 -6.84 -6.33
CA ILE A 231 12.54 -7.70 -6.16
C ILE A 231 11.35 -7.09 -6.91
N ILE A 232 10.64 -7.91 -7.68
CA ILE A 232 9.38 -7.55 -8.32
C ILE A 232 8.31 -8.55 -7.92
N VAL A 233 7.20 -8.07 -7.34
CA VAL A 233 5.98 -8.85 -7.11
C VAL A 233 4.84 -8.17 -7.87
N ALA A 234 4.31 -8.80 -8.91
CA ALA A 234 3.33 -8.15 -9.76
C ALA A 234 2.26 -9.07 -10.34
N ASN A 235 1.08 -8.54 -10.68
CA ASN A 235 0.03 -9.27 -11.44
C ASN A 235 -0.36 -10.64 -10.85
N ILE A 236 -0.44 -10.74 -9.52
CA ILE A 236 -0.83 -11.95 -8.79
C ILE A 236 -1.84 -11.62 -7.69
N THR A 237 -2.45 -12.67 -7.14
CA THR A 237 -3.31 -12.57 -5.96
C THR A 237 -2.69 -13.30 -4.75
N LEU A 238 -2.58 -12.62 -3.60
CA LEU A 238 -2.21 -13.23 -2.32
C LEU A 238 -3.47 -13.42 -1.46
N ARG A 239 -3.68 -14.62 -0.93
CA ARG A 239 -4.91 -14.97 -0.19
C ARG A 239 -4.62 -15.63 1.15
N ASN A 240 -5.46 -15.30 2.13
CA ASN A 240 -5.60 -16.03 3.39
C ASN A 240 -4.26 -16.39 4.03
N SER A 241 -3.37 -15.40 4.18
CA SER A 241 -2.10 -15.64 4.85
C SER A 241 -2.32 -16.14 6.30
N PRO A 242 -1.50 -17.08 6.81
CA PRO A 242 -1.52 -17.43 8.22
C PRO A 242 -1.23 -16.24 9.14
N PHE A 243 -0.42 -15.28 8.67
CA PHE A 243 0.00 -14.05 9.35
C PHE A 243 0.10 -12.93 8.30
N TRP A 244 1.21 -12.19 8.21
CA TRP A 244 1.46 -11.17 7.16
C TRP A 244 1.50 -11.77 5.75
N HIS A 245 0.98 -11.08 4.73
CA HIS A 245 0.96 -11.62 3.36
C HIS A 245 2.30 -11.47 2.66
N PHE A 246 2.80 -10.25 2.46
CA PHE A 246 4.11 -10.03 1.86
C PHE A 246 5.01 -9.23 2.78
N HIS A 247 6.07 -9.87 3.26
CA HIS A 247 7.03 -9.30 4.19
C HIS A 247 8.43 -9.26 3.57
N PRO A 248 8.80 -8.20 2.83
CA PRO A 248 10.19 -7.90 2.56
C PRO A 248 10.86 -7.36 3.83
N TYR A 249 11.92 -8.02 4.28
CA TYR A 249 12.69 -7.70 5.48
C TYR A 249 14.12 -7.34 5.10
N ASP A 250 14.56 -6.12 5.42
CA ASP A 250 15.87 -5.58 5.07
C ASP A 250 16.20 -5.78 3.58
N CYS A 251 15.27 -5.36 2.72
CA CYS A 251 15.40 -5.48 1.27
C CYS A 251 15.59 -4.11 0.62
N THR A 252 16.28 -4.10 -0.53
CA THR A 252 16.52 -2.88 -1.32
C THR A 252 15.94 -3.01 -2.72
N ASN A 253 15.37 -1.94 -3.27
CA ASN A 253 14.78 -1.94 -4.62
C ASN A 253 13.68 -2.99 -4.78
N VAL A 254 12.55 -2.75 -4.10
CA VAL A 254 11.37 -3.64 -4.09
C VAL A 254 10.21 -2.96 -4.81
N THR A 255 9.67 -3.61 -5.84
CA THR A 255 8.46 -3.15 -6.55
C THR A 255 7.31 -4.13 -6.33
N VAL A 256 6.18 -3.63 -5.84
CA VAL A 256 4.90 -4.35 -5.76
C VAL A 256 3.90 -3.64 -6.65
N SER A 257 3.43 -4.27 -7.73
CA SER A 257 2.55 -3.61 -8.70
C SER A 257 1.40 -4.51 -9.15
N ASN A 258 0.18 -3.96 -9.21
CA ASN A 258 -0.99 -4.70 -9.73
C ASN A 258 -1.27 -6.00 -8.93
N VAL A 259 -1.06 -5.96 -7.61
CA VAL A 259 -1.30 -7.10 -6.72
C VAL A 259 -2.64 -6.96 -6.04
N THR A 260 -3.38 -8.09 -5.96
CA THR A 260 -4.59 -8.20 -5.16
C THR A 260 -4.30 -8.98 -3.88
N ILE A 261 -4.65 -8.45 -2.71
CA ILE A 261 -4.43 -9.12 -1.42
C ILE A 261 -5.75 -9.26 -0.68
N LEU A 262 -6.12 -10.49 -0.32
CA LEU A 262 -7.42 -10.83 0.22
C LEU A 262 -7.32 -11.74 1.45
N SER A 263 -7.91 -11.29 2.55
CA SER A 263 -8.27 -12.14 3.70
C SER A 263 -9.60 -11.68 4.29
N PRO A 264 -10.28 -12.51 5.10
CA PRO A 264 -11.46 -12.06 5.83
C PRO A 264 -11.16 -10.79 6.63
N VAL A 265 -11.97 -9.75 6.43
CA VAL A 265 -11.81 -8.43 7.11
C VAL A 265 -12.07 -8.49 8.63
N SER A 266 -12.48 -9.64 9.14
CA SER A 266 -12.65 -9.94 10.56
C SER A 266 -12.37 -11.42 10.80
N GLY A 267 -11.88 -11.78 11.98
CA GLY A 267 -11.57 -13.18 12.30
C GLY A 267 -10.27 -13.72 11.66
N ALA A 268 -9.49 -12.88 10.98
CA ALA A 268 -8.16 -13.19 10.46
C ALA A 268 -7.13 -12.27 11.14
N PRO A 269 -6.61 -12.65 12.32
CA PRO A 269 -5.75 -11.78 13.11
C PRO A 269 -4.38 -11.60 12.45
N ASN A 270 -3.86 -10.36 12.42
CA ASN A 270 -2.53 -10.01 11.91
C ASN A 270 -2.31 -10.44 10.46
N THR A 271 -3.34 -10.28 9.62
CA THR A 271 -3.24 -10.56 8.18
C THR A 271 -2.88 -9.31 7.38
N ASP A 272 -1.86 -8.60 7.84
CA ASP A 272 -1.31 -7.42 7.18
C ASP A 272 -1.02 -7.70 5.69
N GLY A 273 -1.22 -6.70 4.83
CA GLY A 273 -1.07 -6.88 3.38
C GLY A 273 0.39 -6.84 2.92
N ILE A 274 1.03 -5.68 3.06
CA ILE A 274 2.45 -5.51 2.69
C ILE A 274 3.18 -4.85 3.85
N ASP A 275 4.28 -5.47 4.27
CA ASP A 275 5.06 -5.07 5.44
C ASP A 275 6.53 -4.77 5.06
N PRO A 276 6.85 -3.60 4.46
CA PRO A 276 8.24 -3.21 4.28
C PRO A 276 8.87 -2.97 5.65
N ASP A 277 9.75 -3.89 6.05
CA ASP A 277 10.44 -3.86 7.33
C ASP A 277 11.93 -3.62 7.09
N SER A 278 12.45 -2.50 7.59
CA SER A 278 13.84 -2.08 7.41
C SER A 278 14.28 -2.00 5.93
N CYS A 279 13.35 -1.66 5.02
CA CYS A 279 13.58 -1.71 3.57
C CYS A 279 13.93 -0.34 2.98
N GLN A 280 14.69 -0.33 1.88
CA GLN A 280 15.08 0.88 1.15
C GLN A 280 14.62 0.84 -0.31
N ASP A 281 14.17 1.98 -0.83
CA ASP A 281 13.75 2.14 -2.22
C ASP A 281 12.62 1.17 -2.60
N VAL A 282 11.43 1.43 -2.04
CA VAL A 282 10.25 0.57 -2.22
C VAL A 282 9.17 1.32 -2.99
N LEU A 283 8.63 0.69 -4.03
CA LEU A 283 7.46 1.15 -4.77
C LEU A 283 6.30 0.17 -4.59
N ILE A 284 5.17 0.64 -4.06
CA ILE A 284 3.91 -0.11 -4.00
C ILE A 284 2.87 0.64 -4.83
N GLU A 285 2.40 0.06 -5.93
CA GLU A 285 1.45 0.72 -6.80
C GLU A 285 0.33 -0.14 -7.38
N ASN A 286 -0.80 0.50 -7.70
CA ASN A 286 -1.93 -0.11 -8.41
C ASN A 286 -2.48 -1.38 -7.72
N CYS A 287 -2.46 -1.41 -6.39
CA CYS A 287 -2.86 -2.59 -5.61
C CYS A 287 -4.28 -2.45 -5.05
N TYR A 288 -4.96 -3.59 -4.92
CA TYR A 288 -6.22 -3.71 -4.18
C TYR A 288 -6.01 -4.62 -2.96
N ILE A 289 -6.26 -4.10 -1.76
CA ILE A 289 -5.97 -4.79 -0.50
C ILE A 289 -7.20 -4.77 0.39
N SER A 290 -7.71 -5.94 0.76
CA SER A 290 -8.82 -6.10 1.71
C SER A 290 -8.47 -7.18 2.72
N VAL A 291 -8.16 -6.77 3.95
CA VAL A 291 -7.55 -7.66 4.94
C VAL A 291 -8.08 -7.46 6.36
N GLY A 292 -7.69 -8.37 7.25
CA GLY A 292 -8.08 -8.40 8.66
C GLY A 292 -7.22 -7.54 9.59
N ASP A 293 -6.11 -6.95 9.11
CA ASP A 293 -5.25 -6.04 9.88
C ASP A 293 -4.79 -4.86 9.00
N ASP A 294 -3.58 -4.31 9.16
CA ASP A 294 -3.09 -3.18 8.36
C ASP A 294 -2.97 -3.53 6.86
N ALA A 295 -3.52 -2.71 5.95
CA ALA A 295 -3.41 -3.02 4.51
C ALA A 295 -1.96 -2.88 4.02
N ILE A 296 -1.27 -1.82 4.46
CA ILE A 296 0.19 -1.66 4.32
C ILE A 296 0.73 -1.15 5.65
N ALA A 297 1.78 -1.79 6.17
CA ALA A 297 2.44 -1.39 7.42
C ALA A 297 3.95 -1.23 7.24
N VAL A 298 4.44 0.02 7.25
CA VAL A 298 5.89 0.28 7.20
C VAL A 298 6.51 0.09 8.59
N LYS A 299 7.55 -0.72 8.68
CA LYS A 299 8.21 -1.15 9.93
C LYS A 299 9.73 -1.02 9.84
N SER A 300 10.42 -1.11 10.97
CA SER A 300 11.89 -1.13 11.05
C SER A 300 12.36 -1.69 12.40
N GLY A 301 11.86 -2.86 12.79
CA GLY A 301 12.26 -3.51 14.05
C GLY A 301 11.62 -2.94 15.33
N TRP A 302 11.83 -3.64 16.43
CA TRP A 302 11.07 -3.51 17.67
C TRP A 302 11.98 -3.28 18.89
N ASP A 303 11.74 -2.17 19.58
CA ASP A 303 12.42 -1.75 20.81
C ASP A 303 13.96 -1.81 20.68
N GLN A 304 14.65 -2.24 21.74
CA GLN A 304 16.12 -2.34 21.79
C GLN A 304 16.70 -3.20 20.67
N TYR A 305 15.96 -4.19 20.17
CA TYR A 305 16.40 -5.05 19.07
C TYR A 305 16.39 -4.30 17.74
N GLY A 306 15.35 -3.51 17.49
CA GLY A 306 15.29 -2.65 16.30
C GLY A 306 16.33 -1.54 16.36
N THR A 307 16.53 -0.93 17.54
CA THR A 307 17.59 0.07 17.75
C THR A 307 18.98 -0.52 17.55
N ALA A 308 19.26 -1.71 18.10
CA ALA A 308 20.55 -2.39 17.91
C ALA A 308 20.75 -2.85 16.45
N TYR A 309 19.69 -3.24 15.76
CA TYR A 309 19.75 -3.59 14.34
C TYR A 309 20.06 -2.38 13.46
N GLY A 310 19.50 -1.21 13.81
CA GLY A 310 19.92 0.08 13.26
C GLY A 310 19.66 0.26 11.76
N ARG A 311 18.67 -0.45 11.20
CA ARG A 311 18.28 -0.32 9.79
C ARG A 311 16.91 0.34 9.67
N PRO A 312 16.81 1.54 9.05
CA PRO A 312 15.53 2.21 8.86
C PRO A 312 14.77 1.65 7.65
N SER A 313 13.45 1.84 7.64
CA SER A 313 12.68 1.82 6.39
C SER A 313 12.70 3.21 5.75
N SER A 314 13.19 3.33 4.53
CA SER A 314 13.33 4.63 3.87
C SER A 314 13.11 4.63 2.36
N ASN A 315 12.76 5.81 1.82
CA ASN A 315 12.48 6.02 0.40
C ASN A 315 11.36 5.09 -0.12
N ILE A 316 10.17 5.24 0.46
CA ILE A 316 9.03 4.38 0.15
C ILE A 316 7.95 5.22 -0.55
N SER A 317 7.51 4.77 -1.72
CA SER A 317 6.40 5.36 -2.48
C SER A 317 5.22 4.38 -2.54
N ILE A 318 4.08 4.81 -2.02
CA ILE A 318 2.82 4.06 -2.03
C ILE A 318 1.82 4.87 -2.85
N ARG A 319 1.35 4.34 -3.99
CA ARG A 319 0.44 5.09 -4.86
C ARG A 319 -0.63 4.27 -5.58
N ASN A 320 -1.76 4.90 -5.89
CA ASN A 320 -2.85 4.25 -6.62
C ASN A 320 -3.34 2.97 -5.91
N VAL A 321 -3.53 3.03 -4.59
CA VAL A 321 -3.96 1.89 -3.77
C VAL A 321 -5.42 2.04 -3.36
N THR A 322 -6.18 0.95 -3.45
CA THR A 322 -7.50 0.85 -2.79
C THR A 322 -7.42 -0.14 -1.64
N ALA A 323 -7.72 0.33 -0.43
CA ALA A 323 -7.55 -0.45 0.80
C ALA A 323 -8.83 -0.55 1.64
N ARG A 324 -9.02 -1.71 2.28
CA ARG A 324 -10.06 -1.98 3.27
C ARG A 324 -9.51 -2.76 4.46
N SER A 325 -9.73 -2.24 5.67
CA SER A 325 -9.37 -2.89 6.95
C SER A 325 -10.36 -2.54 8.06
N LEU A 326 -11.15 -3.50 8.54
CA LEU A 326 -12.15 -3.28 9.59
C LEU A 326 -11.61 -3.38 11.02
N VAL A 327 -10.40 -3.91 11.21
CA VAL A 327 -9.82 -4.11 12.55
C VAL A 327 -8.69 -3.12 12.83
N SER A 328 -7.81 -2.84 11.85
CA SER A 328 -6.66 -1.94 12.05
C SER A 328 -6.74 -0.67 11.20
N ALA A 329 -5.94 -0.54 10.14
CA ALA A 329 -5.84 0.66 9.29
C ALA A 329 -5.63 0.33 7.80
N GLY A 330 -5.90 1.31 6.94
CA GLY A 330 -5.50 1.25 5.53
C GLY A 330 -3.99 1.30 5.39
N ILE A 331 -3.37 2.43 5.72
CA ILE A 331 -1.90 2.60 5.67
C ILE A 331 -1.39 2.92 7.06
N SER A 332 -0.45 2.14 7.58
CA SER A 332 0.14 2.33 8.90
C SER A 332 1.66 2.51 8.82
N ILE A 333 2.20 3.32 9.72
CA ILE A 333 3.63 3.35 10.07
C ILE A 333 3.77 2.88 11.51
N GLY A 334 4.66 1.91 11.74
CA GLY A 334 4.89 1.28 13.03
C GLY A 334 4.04 0.02 13.28
N SER A 335 3.98 -0.50 14.51
CA SER A 335 4.53 0.11 15.73
C SER A 335 5.99 -0.20 15.94
N GLU A 336 6.47 -1.21 15.22
CA GLU A 336 7.85 -1.65 15.18
C GLU A 336 8.59 -0.69 14.24
N MET A 337 9.08 0.44 14.78
CA MET A 337 9.74 1.52 14.03
C MET A 337 11.09 1.93 14.63
N SER A 338 11.68 1.04 15.44
CA SER A 338 12.81 1.36 16.32
C SER A 338 14.15 1.60 15.59
N GLY A 339 14.29 1.08 14.37
CA GLY A 339 15.38 1.39 13.46
C GLY A 339 15.19 2.69 12.69
N GLY A 340 14.01 3.34 12.82
CA GLY A 340 13.65 4.58 12.14
C GLY A 340 12.82 4.36 10.87
N VAL A 341 11.94 5.32 10.56
CA VAL A 341 11.18 5.36 9.31
C VAL A 341 11.28 6.77 8.73
N ALA A 342 11.72 6.90 7.47
CA ALA A 342 11.86 8.20 6.84
C ALA A 342 11.52 8.23 5.35
N ASN A 343 11.15 9.40 4.84
CA ASN A 343 10.92 9.64 3.40
C ASN A 343 9.88 8.67 2.80
N VAL A 344 8.66 8.71 3.37
CA VAL A 344 7.53 7.90 2.89
C VAL A 344 6.51 8.82 2.22
N THR A 345 6.19 8.55 0.96
CA THR A 345 5.12 9.24 0.23
C THR A 345 3.96 8.30 -0.01
N VAL A 346 2.77 8.69 0.44
CA VAL A 346 1.51 8.00 0.22
C VAL A 346 0.64 8.90 -0.63
N GLU A 347 0.37 8.53 -1.87
CA GLU A 347 -0.38 9.37 -2.80
C GLU A 347 -1.49 8.66 -3.57
N ASN A 348 -2.60 9.35 -3.85
CA ASN A 348 -3.71 8.79 -4.62
C ASN A 348 -4.22 7.45 -4.06
N VAL A 349 -4.64 7.46 -2.79
CA VAL A 349 -5.11 6.25 -2.08
C VAL A 349 -6.57 6.42 -1.69
N ARG A 350 -7.38 5.39 -1.96
CA ARG A 350 -8.76 5.28 -1.47
C ARG A 350 -8.82 4.27 -0.34
N ILE A 351 -9.31 4.69 0.82
CA ILE A 351 -9.56 3.81 1.97
C ILE A 351 -11.05 3.80 2.24
N TRP A 352 -11.66 2.62 2.16
CA TRP A 352 -13.11 2.48 2.24
C TRP A 352 -13.52 1.44 3.29
N GLU A 353 -14.70 1.62 3.91
CA GLU A 353 -15.30 0.67 4.87
C GLU A 353 -14.27 0.14 5.87
N SER A 354 -13.61 1.07 6.57
CA SER A 354 -12.42 0.78 7.37
C SER A 354 -12.47 1.40 8.75
N ARG A 355 -11.77 0.79 9.71
CA ARG A 355 -11.69 1.32 11.08
C ARG A 355 -10.82 2.56 11.15
N ARG A 356 -9.66 2.54 10.49
CA ARG A 356 -8.74 3.69 10.42
C ARG A 356 -8.29 3.90 8.99
N GLY A 357 -8.13 5.16 8.58
CA GLY A 357 -7.59 5.53 7.30
C GLY A 357 -6.08 5.36 7.31
N VAL A 358 -5.37 6.45 7.61
CA VAL A 358 -3.92 6.47 7.77
C VAL A 358 -3.54 6.52 9.25
N ARG A 359 -2.47 5.82 9.62
CA ARG A 359 -2.10 5.62 11.02
C ARG A 359 -0.59 5.73 11.24
N ILE A 360 -0.19 6.38 12.34
CA ILE A 360 1.14 6.32 12.90
C ILE A 360 1.00 5.80 14.35
N LYS A 361 1.75 4.75 14.69
CA LYS A 361 1.73 4.12 16.02
C LYS A 361 3.15 3.96 16.55
N THR A 362 3.40 4.41 17.77
CA THR A 362 4.66 4.19 18.51
C THR A 362 4.41 4.24 20.01
N ALA A 363 5.46 4.09 20.82
CA ALA A 363 5.44 4.16 22.28
C ALA A 363 6.80 4.58 22.85
N THR A 364 6.81 5.00 24.11
CA THR A 364 8.03 5.06 24.93
C THR A 364 8.73 3.71 24.91
N GLY A 365 10.03 3.64 24.69
CA GLY A 365 10.74 2.36 24.54
C GLY A 365 11.09 2.00 23.11
N ARG A 366 10.37 2.56 22.13
CA ARG A 366 10.69 2.32 20.73
C ARG A 366 11.98 3.00 20.29
N GLY A 367 12.31 4.17 20.84
CA GLY A 367 13.38 5.02 20.30
C GLY A 367 13.18 5.32 18.82
N GLY A 368 14.28 5.54 18.09
CA GLY A 368 14.24 5.78 16.65
C GLY A 368 13.47 7.05 16.28
N TYR A 369 12.90 7.06 15.07
CA TYR A 369 12.24 8.26 14.53
C TYR A 369 11.20 7.94 13.44
N ILE A 370 10.29 8.87 13.19
CA ILE A 370 9.35 8.88 12.05
C ILE A 370 9.40 10.27 11.42
N HIS A 371 10.11 10.40 10.31
CA HIS A 371 10.40 11.69 9.67
C HIS A 371 9.96 11.75 8.21
N ASN A 372 9.62 12.94 7.72
CA ASN A 372 9.36 13.20 6.30
C ASN A 372 8.31 12.26 5.71
N ILE A 373 7.12 12.26 6.32
CA ILE A 373 5.98 11.46 5.86
C ILE A 373 5.01 12.37 5.13
N SER A 374 4.71 12.06 3.88
CA SER A 374 3.82 12.83 3.02
C SER A 374 2.59 12.01 2.66
N TYR A 375 1.41 12.51 3.01
CA TYR A 375 0.12 11.98 2.58
C TYR A 375 -0.53 12.98 1.62
N ARG A 376 -0.74 12.58 0.36
CA ARG A 376 -1.32 13.44 -0.67
C ARG A 376 -2.49 12.78 -1.40
N ASN A 377 -3.57 13.51 -1.65
CA ASN A 377 -4.70 13.01 -2.44
C ASN A 377 -5.24 11.68 -1.86
N ILE A 378 -5.69 11.72 -0.61
CA ILE A 378 -6.23 10.56 0.11
C ILE A 378 -7.75 10.70 0.20
N THR A 379 -8.48 9.67 -0.19
CA THR A 379 -9.94 9.64 -0.13
C THR A 379 -10.41 8.64 0.92
N PHE A 380 -11.13 9.12 1.95
CA PHE A 380 -11.83 8.29 2.93
C PHE A 380 -13.30 8.08 2.55
N ASP A 381 -13.76 6.82 2.52
CA ASP A 381 -15.16 6.48 2.25
C ASP A 381 -15.72 5.55 3.34
N ASN A 382 -16.57 6.09 4.22
CA ASN A 382 -17.09 5.37 5.40
C ASN A 382 -15.98 4.79 6.29
N VAL A 383 -15.14 5.67 6.85
CA VAL A 383 -14.03 5.31 7.74
C VAL A 383 -14.32 5.77 9.17
N ARG A 384 -14.12 4.92 10.18
CA ARG A 384 -14.38 5.33 11.58
C ARG A 384 -13.44 6.45 12.04
N ALA A 385 -12.13 6.33 11.81
CA ALA A 385 -11.17 7.41 12.09
C ALA A 385 -10.27 7.67 10.88
N GLY A 386 -10.23 8.89 10.34
CA GLY A 386 -9.49 9.22 9.12
C GLY A 386 -7.98 9.15 9.33
N ILE A 387 -7.44 10.11 10.09
CA ILE A 387 -6.03 10.23 10.43
C ILE A 387 -5.84 9.91 11.91
N VAL A 388 -4.95 8.98 12.24
CA VAL A 388 -4.67 8.59 13.63
C VAL A 388 -3.16 8.60 13.90
N ILE A 389 -2.71 9.42 14.85
CA ILE A 389 -1.34 9.37 15.39
C ILE A 389 -1.44 9.10 16.89
N LYS A 390 -0.76 8.05 17.35
CA LYS A 390 -0.76 7.62 18.76
C LYS A 390 0.64 7.22 19.20
N VAL A 391 1.06 7.75 20.34
CA VAL A 391 2.36 7.49 20.97
C VAL A 391 2.26 6.63 22.24
N ASP A 392 1.10 5.97 22.43
CA ASP A 392 0.74 5.14 23.59
C ASP A 392 0.56 3.65 23.22
N TYR A 393 1.23 3.18 22.16
CA TYR A 393 1.12 1.79 21.68
C TYR A 393 2.02 0.83 22.50
N ASN A 394 1.70 0.67 23.79
CA ASN A 394 2.53 0.04 24.82
C ASN A 394 2.61 -1.51 24.72
N GLU A 395 2.95 -2.04 23.55
CA GLU A 395 3.34 -3.44 23.34
C GLU A 395 4.85 -3.51 23.21
N HIS A 396 5.55 -4.30 24.05
CA HIS A 396 7.02 -4.42 24.01
C HIS A 396 7.47 -5.87 23.82
N ALA A 397 8.67 -6.04 23.27
CA ALA A 397 9.24 -7.37 23.00
C ALA A 397 9.45 -8.17 24.31
N ASP A 398 9.98 -7.49 25.32
CA ASP A 398 10.16 -7.94 26.70
C ASP A 398 10.23 -6.74 27.64
N ASP A 399 10.70 -6.93 28.87
CA ASP A 399 10.87 -5.88 29.88
C ASP A 399 12.25 -5.20 29.83
N GLY A 400 13.12 -5.57 28.88
CA GLY A 400 14.50 -5.10 28.74
C GLY A 400 14.67 -3.85 27.87
N TYR A 401 13.59 -3.29 27.34
CA TYR A 401 13.62 -2.05 26.56
C TYR A 401 13.92 -0.84 27.44
N ASP A 402 14.59 0.16 26.86
CA ASP A 402 14.87 1.41 27.55
C ASP A 402 13.61 2.30 27.60
N ARG A 403 13.01 2.45 28.77
CA ARG A 403 11.79 3.27 28.97
C ARG A 403 11.99 4.76 28.66
N ASN A 404 13.23 5.22 28.57
CA ASN A 404 13.59 6.59 28.19
C ASN A 404 13.96 6.72 26.70
N ALA A 405 13.88 5.64 25.92
CA ALA A 405 14.03 5.69 24.47
C ALA A 405 12.76 6.26 23.83
N PHE A 406 12.71 7.58 23.70
CA PHE A 406 11.60 8.29 23.09
C PHE A 406 11.79 8.42 21.57
N PRO A 407 10.78 8.05 20.74
CA PRO A 407 10.82 8.27 19.30
C PRO A 407 10.72 9.76 18.96
N ASP A 408 11.47 10.22 17.96
CA ASP A 408 11.26 11.55 17.35
C ASP A 408 10.19 11.47 16.25
N ILE A 409 9.23 12.39 16.27
CA ILE A 409 8.11 12.43 15.31
C ILE A 409 8.00 13.85 14.77
N THR A 410 8.52 14.06 13.56
CA THR A 410 8.50 15.37 12.91
C THR A 410 8.24 15.30 11.40
N SER A 411 7.80 16.41 10.83
CA SER A 411 7.66 16.62 9.39
C SER A 411 6.69 15.65 8.74
N ILE A 412 5.43 15.74 9.17
CA ILE A 412 4.31 14.96 8.67
C ILE A 412 3.36 15.89 7.91
N SER A 413 3.13 15.64 6.63
CA SER A 413 2.23 16.46 5.81
C SER A 413 1.01 15.71 5.33
N PHE A 414 -0.14 16.38 5.40
CA PHE A 414 -1.42 15.94 4.89
C PHE A 414 -1.94 16.98 3.90
N LYS A 415 -1.97 16.64 2.62
CA LYS A 415 -2.38 17.54 1.53
C LYS A 415 -3.49 16.90 0.69
N GLU A 416 -4.50 17.67 0.29
CA GLU A 416 -5.58 17.18 -0.58
C GLU A 416 -6.28 15.95 0.05
N ILE A 417 -6.71 16.07 1.30
CA ILE A 417 -7.38 14.97 2.02
C ILE A 417 -8.89 15.14 1.93
N HIS A 418 -9.56 14.17 1.32
CA HIS A 418 -10.99 14.22 1.08
C HIS A 418 -11.70 13.03 1.72
N GLY A 419 -12.99 13.17 2.01
CA GLY A 419 -13.77 12.00 2.38
C GLY A 419 -15.22 12.27 2.72
N ARG A 420 -15.96 11.18 2.93
CA ARG A 420 -17.36 11.19 3.38
C ARG A 420 -17.62 10.07 4.38
N GLY A 421 -18.61 10.28 5.23
CA GLY A 421 -19.02 9.28 6.21
C GLY A 421 -18.01 9.04 7.33
N VAL A 422 -17.08 9.97 7.58
CA VAL A 422 -16.02 9.78 8.58
C VAL A 422 -16.50 10.15 9.99
N ARG A 423 -16.27 9.30 10.99
CA ARG A 423 -16.72 9.61 12.38
C ARG A 423 -15.76 10.54 13.12
N VAL A 424 -14.46 10.30 13.01
CA VAL A 424 -13.40 11.14 13.61
C VAL A 424 -12.36 11.46 12.52
N PRO A 425 -12.41 12.62 11.85
CA PRO A 425 -11.47 12.93 10.78
C PRO A 425 -10.01 12.93 11.20
N VAL A 426 -9.67 13.51 12.35
CA VAL A 426 -8.30 13.56 12.85
C VAL A 426 -8.25 13.27 14.35
N ARG A 427 -7.32 12.38 14.71
CA ARG A 427 -6.94 12.08 16.09
C ARG A 427 -5.42 11.99 16.18
N ALA A 428 -4.76 13.08 16.58
CA ALA A 428 -3.32 13.16 16.71
C ALA A 428 -2.93 13.40 18.18
N HIS A 429 -2.51 12.35 18.87
CA HIS A 429 -2.19 12.40 20.29
C HIS A 429 -0.70 12.05 20.49
N GLY A 430 0.08 13.08 20.83
CA GLY A 430 1.43 12.95 21.39
C GLY A 430 1.39 12.85 22.92
N SER A 431 2.54 13.03 23.53
CA SER A 431 2.72 13.23 24.97
C SER A 431 3.72 14.35 25.22
N ASP A 432 3.89 14.72 26.48
CA ASP A 432 4.92 15.68 26.93
C ASP A 432 6.34 15.26 26.55
N VAL A 433 6.63 13.95 26.60
CA VAL A 433 7.92 13.36 26.24
C VAL A 433 8.04 12.94 24.76
N ILE A 434 6.90 12.71 24.08
CA ILE A 434 6.85 12.39 22.64
C ILE A 434 5.85 13.35 21.94
N PRO A 435 6.20 14.65 21.83
CA PRO A 435 5.39 15.60 21.08
C PRO A 435 5.43 15.30 19.59
N ILE A 436 4.32 15.58 18.89
CA ILE A 436 4.26 15.49 17.42
C ILE A 436 4.57 16.88 16.85
N LYS A 437 5.68 17.01 16.12
CA LYS A 437 6.17 18.31 15.63
C LYS A 437 6.08 18.44 14.12
N ASP A 438 6.06 19.68 13.63
CA ASP A 438 6.00 20.03 12.20
C ASP A 438 4.94 19.21 11.43
N ILE A 439 3.75 19.08 12.00
CA ILE A 439 2.60 18.53 11.29
C ILE A 439 1.96 19.61 10.41
N SER A 440 1.50 19.25 9.21
CA SER A 440 0.81 20.18 8.34
C SER A 440 -0.47 19.59 7.74
N PHE A 441 -1.51 20.42 7.68
CA PHE A 441 -2.76 20.11 6.98
C PHE A 441 -3.01 21.19 5.92
N GLN A 442 -3.19 20.76 4.67
CA GLN A 442 -3.45 21.64 3.54
C GLN A 442 -4.57 21.06 2.67
N ASP A 443 -5.51 21.90 2.24
CA ASP A 443 -6.57 21.55 1.28
C ASP A 443 -7.33 20.28 1.70
N MET A 444 -7.84 20.27 2.94
CA MET A 444 -8.50 19.11 3.54
C MET A 444 -10.00 19.35 3.69
N SER A 445 -10.83 18.42 3.19
CA SER A 445 -12.28 18.48 3.36
C SER A 445 -12.86 17.08 3.59
N VAL A 446 -13.12 16.75 4.85
CA VAL A 446 -13.62 15.44 5.25
C VAL A 446 -15.04 15.53 5.80
N GLY A 447 -16.00 15.06 5.01
CA GLY A 447 -17.41 14.95 5.37
C GLY A 447 -17.65 13.93 6.49
N ILE A 448 -18.39 14.34 7.52
CA ILE A 448 -18.63 13.56 8.73
C ILE A 448 -19.98 12.85 8.72
N SER A 449 -20.05 11.65 9.31
CA SER A 449 -21.29 10.87 9.46
C SER A 449 -22.12 11.27 10.68
N TYR A 450 -21.53 11.93 11.68
CA TYR A 450 -22.22 12.32 12.91
C TYR A 450 -21.63 13.62 13.48
N LYS A 451 -22.48 14.56 13.89
CA LYS A 451 -22.07 15.83 14.51
C LYS A 451 -21.82 15.64 16.01
N LYS A 452 -20.61 15.18 16.39
CA LYS A 452 -20.11 15.31 17.77
C LYS A 452 -19.33 16.61 17.93
N LYS A 453 -19.24 17.12 19.16
CA LYS A 453 -18.21 18.09 19.56
C LYS A 453 -16.83 17.39 19.51
N HIS A 454 -15.75 18.12 19.22
CA HIS A 454 -14.36 17.64 19.24
C HIS A 454 -14.02 16.46 18.29
N ILE A 455 -14.24 16.64 16.98
CA ILE A 455 -13.96 15.63 15.93
C ILE A 455 -12.58 15.76 15.27
N PHE A 456 -11.93 16.92 15.43
CA PHE A 456 -10.52 17.13 15.11
C PHE A 456 -9.81 17.22 16.47
N GLN A 457 -9.07 16.18 16.83
CA GLN A 457 -8.52 15.98 18.16
C GLN A 457 -6.99 16.07 18.10
N CYS A 458 -6.42 16.96 18.91
CA CYS A 458 -4.98 17.18 19.00
C CYS A 458 -4.57 17.31 20.46
N SER A 459 -3.48 16.64 20.83
CA SER A 459 -2.84 16.77 22.15
C SER A 459 -1.34 16.61 21.99
N TYR A 460 -0.54 17.55 22.54
CA TYR A 460 0.91 17.63 22.33
C TYR A 460 1.30 17.61 20.83
N VAL A 461 0.65 18.47 20.06
CA VAL A 461 0.87 18.61 18.62
C VAL A 461 1.26 20.04 18.29
N GLU A 462 2.33 20.19 17.53
CA GLU A 462 2.85 21.46 17.02
C GLU A 462 2.88 21.41 15.49
N GLY A 463 2.30 22.43 14.86
CA GLY A 463 2.23 22.44 13.41
C GLY A 463 1.36 23.55 12.87
N ARG A 464 0.93 23.36 11.62
CA ARG A 464 0.25 24.40 10.84
C ARG A 464 -0.89 23.87 9.99
N VAL A 465 -1.81 24.76 9.71
CA VAL A 465 -2.89 24.60 8.75
C VAL A 465 -2.73 25.65 7.67
N ILE A 466 -2.86 25.24 6.41
CA ILE A 466 -2.70 26.11 5.24
C ILE A 466 -3.98 26.06 4.41
N GLY A 467 -4.59 27.21 4.15
CA GLY A 467 -5.77 27.30 3.31
C GLY A 467 -7.03 26.71 3.96
N SER A 468 -7.86 26.05 3.16
CA SER A 468 -9.16 25.54 3.60
C SER A 468 -9.05 24.16 4.23
N VAL A 469 -9.44 24.04 5.51
CA VAL A 469 -9.51 22.76 6.23
C VAL A 469 -10.87 22.59 6.92
N PHE A 470 -11.52 21.46 6.62
CA PHE A 470 -12.76 21.01 7.23
C PHE A 470 -12.63 19.55 7.69
N PRO A 471 -13.02 19.20 8.93
CA PRO A 471 -13.64 20.05 9.97
C PRO A 471 -12.68 21.07 10.60
N LYS A 472 -13.22 22.01 11.41
CA LYS A 472 -12.43 23.06 12.09
C LYS A 472 -11.21 22.43 12.79
N PRO A 473 -9.97 22.87 12.48
CA PRO A 473 -8.77 22.39 13.13
C PRO A 473 -8.71 22.73 14.62
N CYS A 474 -7.82 22.03 15.34
CA CYS A 474 -7.49 22.33 16.73
C CYS A 474 -6.83 23.71 16.89
N GLU A 475 -6.92 24.30 18.08
CA GLU A 475 -6.41 25.67 18.35
C GLU A 475 -4.91 25.73 18.67
N ASN A 476 -4.27 24.56 18.77
CA ASN A 476 -2.82 24.39 18.96
C ASN A 476 -2.03 24.36 17.63
N LEU A 477 -2.68 24.63 16.50
CA LEU A 477 -2.05 24.72 15.18
C LEU A 477 -2.06 26.18 14.69
N ASP A 478 -0.94 26.63 14.15
CA ASP A 478 -0.88 27.92 13.46
C ASP A 478 -1.72 27.90 12.18
N VAL A 479 -2.42 28.98 11.89
CA VAL A 479 -3.28 29.08 10.71
C VAL A 479 -2.68 30.06 9.72
N TYR A 480 -2.43 29.60 8.50
CA TYR A 480 -1.92 30.36 7.37
C TYR A 480 -2.96 30.46 6.26
N ASN A 481 -3.01 31.60 5.57
CA ASN A 481 -3.82 31.75 4.37
C ASN A 481 -3.18 31.04 3.16
N GLU A 482 -3.86 31.04 2.02
CA GLU A 482 -3.37 30.42 0.77
C GLU A 482 -2.07 31.06 0.25
N GLN A 483 -1.80 32.32 0.62
CA GLN A 483 -0.57 33.05 0.29
C GLN A 483 0.59 32.74 1.28
N GLY A 484 0.38 31.85 2.25
CA GLY A 484 1.40 31.48 3.24
C GLY A 484 1.64 32.53 4.32
N GLN A 485 0.72 33.48 4.51
CA GLN A 485 0.79 34.49 5.57
C GLN A 485 0.08 33.98 6.82
N LEU A 486 0.70 34.18 7.98
CA LEU A 486 0.15 33.79 9.28
C LEU A 486 -1.09 34.64 9.61
N VAL A 487 -2.23 33.98 9.78
CA VAL A 487 -3.53 34.60 10.10
C VAL A 487 -3.83 34.49 11.60
N LYS A 488 -3.52 33.34 12.21
CA LYS A 488 -3.75 33.10 13.63
C LYS A 488 -2.61 32.26 14.20
N ARG A 489 -2.06 32.70 15.34
CA ARG A 489 -1.12 31.91 16.14
C ARG A 489 -1.85 30.90 17.01
N ALA A 490 -1.23 29.74 17.24
CA ALA A 490 -1.70 28.75 18.21
C ALA A 490 -1.89 29.37 19.60
N VAL A 491 -2.96 28.98 20.31
CA VAL A 491 -3.39 29.64 21.57
C VAL A 491 -3.08 28.80 22.82
N SER A 492 -2.75 27.51 22.68
CA SER A 492 -2.26 26.64 23.77
C SER A 492 -1.64 25.38 23.18
N LEU A 493 -0.48 24.94 23.70
CA LEU A 493 0.21 23.72 23.23
C LEU A 493 -0.38 22.43 23.82
N ASN A 494 -1.06 22.52 24.97
CA ASN A 494 -1.37 21.37 25.82
C ASN A 494 -2.84 21.37 26.26
N SER A 495 -3.78 21.24 25.33
CA SER A 495 -5.17 20.94 25.71
C SER A 495 -5.30 19.44 26.00
N THR A 496 -5.27 19.08 27.28
CA THR A 496 -5.59 17.73 27.79
C THR A 496 -7.09 17.43 27.79
N GLU A 497 -7.95 18.37 27.37
CA GLU A 497 -9.40 18.14 27.29
C GLU A 497 -9.77 17.27 26.09
N LEU A 498 -9.64 15.95 26.23
CA LEU A 498 -10.23 14.99 25.31
C LEU A 498 -10.93 13.88 26.10
N ASP A 499 -12.25 13.82 25.97
CA ASP A 499 -13.10 12.72 26.45
C ASP A 499 -12.59 11.40 25.86
N TYR A 500 -12.12 10.50 26.74
CA TYR A 500 -11.56 9.20 26.37
C TYR A 500 -12.64 8.16 25.96
N ASP A 501 -13.93 8.48 26.12
CA ASP A 501 -15.05 7.53 25.93
C ASP A 501 -15.76 7.66 24.57
N ILE A 502 -15.16 7.17 23.46
CA ILE A 502 -15.87 7.02 22.15
C ILE A 502 -15.48 5.79 21.30
#